data_AF-A0A524H3N0-F1
#
_entry.id   AF-A0A524H3N0-F1
#
_cell.length_a   1.000
_cell.length_b   1.000
_cell.length_c   1.000
_cell.angle_alpha   90.00
_cell.angle_beta   90.00
_cell.angle_gamma   90.00
#
_symmetry.space_group_name_H-M   'P 1'
#
loop_
_entity.id
_entity.type
_entity.pdbx_description
1 polymer ?
#
loop_
_entity_poly.entity_id
_entity_poly.type
_entity_poly.pdbx_seq_one_letter_code
_entity_poly.pdbx_strand_id
1 'polypeptide(L)'
;MSIEQLTRDLDYVRQGLNGPARSRVRVTTAMSMVAAVKHYETQGRRVAEHCDVVMVNIYPFFDRVAVADAAGKVFPGALQHVGRLYAHTGKRLVVGETGWPSAGPANGAAVPGGENQLHYLRGLSRYAKSNGVSVFLFEMFDEPWKSAFESVGPHWGLFDGDGWPKFSPPFPWASD
;
A
#
# COMPACT_ATOMS: atom_id res chain seq x y z
N MET A 1 -20.18 -5.21 1.61
CA MET A 1 -20.02 -5.48 3.06
C MET A 1 -20.14 -4.16 3.81
N SER A 2 -20.89 -4.11 4.92
CA SER A 2 -20.99 -2.89 5.74
C SER A 2 -19.81 -2.77 6.71
N ILE A 3 -19.57 -1.56 7.23
CA ILE A 3 -18.56 -1.36 8.29
C ILE A 3 -18.90 -2.18 9.54
N GLU A 4 -20.18 -2.29 9.92
CA GLU A 4 -20.58 -3.12 11.07
C GLU A 4 -20.29 -4.61 10.87
N GLN A 5 -20.43 -5.13 9.64
CA GLN A 5 -20.06 -6.51 9.38
C GLN A 5 -18.54 -6.69 9.50
N LEU A 6 -17.78 -5.81 8.86
CA LEU A 6 -16.31 -5.87 8.89
C LEU A 6 -15.74 -5.78 10.32
N THR A 7 -16.24 -4.88 11.16
CA THR A 7 -15.76 -4.75 12.54
C THR A 7 -16.10 -5.99 13.37
N ARG A 8 -17.28 -6.59 13.16
CA ARG A 8 -17.64 -7.86 13.80
C ARG A 8 -16.74 -9.01 13.35
N ASP A 9 -16.40 -9.07 12.08
CA ASP A 9 -15.49 -10.11 11.55
C ASP A 9 -14.07 -9.95 12.11
N LEU A 10 -13.58 -8.71 12.21
CA LEU A 10 -12.29 -8.40 12.85
C LEU A 10 -12.28 -8.85 14.33
N ASP A 11 -13.33 -8.52 15.08
CA ASP A 11 -13.44 -8.93 16.48
C ASP A 11 -13.55 -10.44 16.63
N TYR A 12 -14.32 -11.09 15.76
CA TYR A 12 -14.45 -12.55 15.74
C TYR A 12 -13.08 -13.22 15.53
N VAL A 13 -12.31 -12.79 14.53
CA VAL A 13 -10.95 -13.33 14.29
C VAL A 13 -10.03 -13.04 15.48
N ARG A 14 -10.06 -11.82 16.04
CA ARG A 14 -9.25 -11.44 17.20
C ARG A 14 -9.53 -12.29 18.43
N GLN A 15 -10.80 -12.57 18.71
CA GLN A 15 -11.23 -13.39 19.84
C GLN A 15 -10.94 -14.87 19.61
N GLY A 16 -11.00 -15.33 18.34
CA GLY A 16 -10.63 -16.68 17.96
C GLY A 16 -9.14 -16.99 18.08
N LEU A 17 -8.27 -15.99 17.90
CA LEU A 17 -6.84 -16.12 18.19
C LEU A 17 -6.63 -16.21 19.71
N ASN A 18 -6.19 -17.38 20.17
CA ASN A 18 -5.94 -17.67 21.58
C ASN A 18 -4.50 -18.17 21.83
N GLY A 19 -4.12 -18.26 23.11
CA GLY A 19 -2.81 -18.76 23.53
C GLY A 19 -1.63 -18.02 22.85
N PRO A 20 -0.58 -18.75 22.42
CA PRO A 20 0.57 -18.14 21.75
C PRO A 20 0.23 -17.36 20.48
N ALA A 21 -0.83 -17.76 19.75
CA ALA A 21 -1.20 -17.14 18.49
C ALA A 21 -1.62 -15.68 18.66
N ARG A 22 -2.37 -15.34 19.72
CA ARG A 22 -2.84 -13.97 19.97
C ARG A 22 -1.70 -12.97 20.11
N SER A 23 -0.57 -13.40 20.67
CA SER A 23 0.63 -12.57 20.86
C SER A 23 1.49 -12.42 19.60
N ARG A 24 1.37 -13.36 18.65
CA ARG A 24 2.22 -13.44 17.45
C ARG A 24 1.54 -12.93 16.18
N VAL A 25 0.22 -13.06 16.10
CA VAL A 25 -0.56 -12.69 14.92
C VAL A 25 -1.31 -11.40 15.20
N ARG A 26 -1.05 -10.37 14.38
CA ARG A 26 -1.76 -9.09 14.43
C ARG A 26 -2.93 -9.13 13.46
N VAL A 27 -4.13 -8.82 13.95
CA VAL A 27 -5.33 -8.75 13.11
C VAL A 27 -5.50 -7.34 12.57
N THR A 28 -5.74 -7.21 11.27
CA THR A 28 -6.04 -5.93 10.62
C THR A 28 -6.87 -6.18 9.37
N THR A 29 -7.33 -5.09 8.76
CA THR A 29 -7.75 -5.04 7.36
C THR A 29 -6.97 -3.93 6.66
N ALA A 30 -6.87 -3.98 5.33
CA ALA A 30 -6.25 -2.92 4.54
C ALA A 30 -7.30 -1.89 4.13
N MET A 31 -7.07 -0.62 4.43
CA MET A 31 -7.93 0.48 4.03
C MET A 31 -7.39 1.18 2.79
N SER A 32 -8.26 1.58 1.86
CA SER A 32 -7.89 2.57 0.84
C SER A 32 -7.74 3.95 1.48
N MET A 33 -7.05 4.88 0.82
CA MET A 33 -6.99 6.29 1.26
C MET A 33 -8.38 6.93 1.37
N VAL A 34 -9.34 6.50 0.54
CA VAL A 34 -10.72 6.97 0.62
C VAL A 34 -11.37 6.56 1.96
N ALA A 35 -11.22 5.31 2.38
CA ALA A 35 -11.74 4.87 3.67
C ALA A 35 -10.96 5.47 4.85
N ALA A 36 -9.62 5.48 4.77
CA ALA A 36 -8.74 5.89 5.86
C ALA A 36 -8.75 7.40 6.12
N VAL A 37 -8.92 8.21 5.08
CA VAL A 37 -8.82 9.68 5.18
C VAL A 37 -10.15 10.36 4.84
N LYS A 38 -10.68 10.14 3.64
CA LYS A 38 -11.88 10.86 3.18
C LYS A 38 -13.13 10.50 4.00
N HIS A 39 -13.28 9.24 4.36
CA HIS A 39 -14.36 8.72 5.20
C HIS A 39 -13.86 8.34 6.59
N TYR A 40 -12.92 9.12 7.13
CA TYR A 40 -12.27 8.84 8.41
C TYR A 40 -13.28 8.60 9.54
N GLU A 41 -14.22 9.53 9.80
CA GLU A 41 -15.16 9.38 10.92
C GLU A 41 -16.14 8.23 10.74
N THR A 42 -16.61 7.98 9.52
CA THR A 42 -17.65 6.97 9.24
C THR A 42 -17.10 5.58 8.95
N GLN A 43 -15.82 5.45 8.59
CA GLN A 43 -15.16 4.21 8.23
C GLN A 43 -13.80 4.08 8.90
N GLY A 44 -12.82 4.89 8.50
CA GLY A 44 -11.41 4.69 8.82
C GLY A 44 -11.11 4.58 10.32
N ARG A 45 -11.64 5.50 11.12
CA ARG A 45 -11.52 5.51 12.58
C ARG A 45 -12.16 4.28 13.21
N ARG A 46 -13.41 3.99 12.83
CA ARG A 46 -14.19 2.85 13.34
C ARG A 46 -13.45 1.54 13.08
N VAL A 47 -13.00 1.30 11.84
CA VAL A 47 -12.27 0.08 11.48
C VAL A 47 -10.96 -0.04 12.25
N ALA A 48 -10.21 1.06 12.39
CA ALA A 48 -8.93 1.05 13.07
C ALA A 48 -9.06 0.67 14.56
N GLU A 49 -10.14 1.01 15.25
CA GLU A 49 -10.38 0.62 16.65
C GLU A 49 -10.37 -0.91 16.83
N HIS A 50 -10.89 -1.64 15.84
CA HIS A 50 -10.96 -3.10 15.81
C HIS A 50 -9.71 -3.79 15.23
N CYS A 51 -8.69 -3.04 14.81
CA CYS A 51 -7.42 -3.60 14.32
C CYS A 51 -6.31 -3.57 15.39
N ASP A 52 -5.30 -4.44 15.29
CA ASP A 52 -4.08 -4.41 16.10
C ASP A 52 -3.01 -3.46 15.51
N VAL A 53 -3.08 -3.20 14.20
CA VAL A 53 -2.26 -2.24 13.45
C VAL A 53 -3.17 -1.45 12.51
N VAL A 54 -2.74 -0.27 12.08
CA VAL A 54 -3.43 0.47 11.01
C VAL A 54 -2.74 0.14 9.70
N MET A 55 -3.45 -0.48 8.76
CA MET A 55 -2.91 -0.80 7.43
C MET A 55 -3.63 0.01 6.36
N VAL A 56 -2.87 0.69 5.51
CA VAL A 56 -3.41 1.55 4.44
C VAL A 56 -2.68 1.33 3.12
N ASN A 57 -3.40 1.30 2.02
CA ASN A 57 -2.83 1.24 0.68
C ASN A 57 -2.62 2.67 0.16
N ILE A 58 -1.40 3.01 -0.24
CA ILE A 58 -1.01 4.37 -0.66
C ILE A 58 -0.42 4.30 -2.07
N TYR A 59 -1.11 4.91 -3.04
CA TYR A 59 -0.70 4.90 -4.44
C TYR A 59 -0.61 6.33 -4.99
N PRO A 60 0.57 6.97 -4.95
CA PRO A 60 0.77 8.29 -5.56
C PRO A 60 0.38 8.36 -7.04
N PHE A 61 0.46 7.23 -7.77
CA PHE A 61 -0.01 7.14 -9.15
C PHE A 61 -1.46 7.63 -9.34
N PHE A 62 -2.36 7.29 -8.41
CA PHE A 62 -3.77 7.70 -8.49
C PHE A 62 -4.01 9.16 -8.08
N ASP A 63 -3.06 9.79 -7.40
CA ASP A 63 -3.05 11.23 -7.09
C ASP A 63 -2.62 12.09 -8.29
N ARG A 64 -2.36 11.47 -9.46
CA ARG A 64 -2.05 12.14 -10.74
C ARG A 64 -0.77 12.97 -10.74
N VAL A 65 0.17 12.63 -9.86
CA VAL A 65 1.43 13.36 -9.67
C VAL A 65 2.54 12.81 -10.55
N ALA A 66 3.54 13.62 -10.87
CA ALA A 66 4.73 13.15 -11.58
C ALA A 66 5.55 12.19 -10.71
N VAL A 67 6.20 11.21 -11.35
CA VAL A 67 7.02 10.19 -10.64
C VAL A 67 8.13 10.81 -9.79
N ALA A 68 8.67 11.96 -10.20
CA ALA A 68 9.72 12.69 -9.49
C ALA A 68 9.30 13.16 -8.09
N ASP A 69 8.01 13.46 -7.89
CA ASP A 69 7.45 13.89 -6.61
C ASP A 69 6.85 12.72 -5.81
N ALA A 70 6.54 11.60 -6.47
CA ALA A 70 5.75 10.51 -5.92
C ALA A 70 6.38 9.92 -4.65
N ALA A 71 7.64 9.48 -4.71
CA ALA A 71 8.31 8.84 -3.58
C ALA A 71 8.91 9.84 -2.57
N GLY A 72 9.33 11.02 -3.02
CA GLY A 72 10.03 12.01 -2.19
C GLY A 72 9.10 12.96 -1.43
N LYS A 73 7.87 13.16 -1.90
CA LYS A 73 6.95 14.17 -1.36
C LYS A 73 5.55 13.62 -1.11
N VAL A 74 4.94 13.01 -2.11
CA VAL A 74 3.52 12.63 -2.07
C VAL A 74 3.30 11.45 -1.13
N PHE A 75 4.05 10.36 -1.32
CA PHE A 75 3.99 9.20 -0.42
C PHE A 75 4.33 9.56 1.04
N PRO A 76 5.44 10.26 1.35
CA PRO A 76 5.73 10.71 2.71
C PRO A 76 4.63 11.59 3.30
N GLY A 77 4.10 12.53 2.53
CA GLY A 77 3.03 13.43 2.97
C GLY A 77 1.74 12.68 3.31
N ALA A 78 1.35 11.72 2.46
CA ALA A 78 0.20 10.85 2.70
C ALA A 78 0.40 10.00 3.96
N LEU A 79 1.56 9.36 4.11
CA LEU A 79 1.87 8.54 5.28
C LEU A 79 1.86 9.36 6.58
N GLN A 80 2.45 10.55 6.57
CA GLN A 80 2.45 11.45 7.72
C GLN A 80 1.04 11.94 8.06
N HIS A 81 0.20 12.21 7.05
CA HIS A 81 -1.18 12.61 7.26
C HIS A 81 -1.99 11.49 7.95
N VAL A 82 -1.89 10.25 7.45
CA VAL A 82 -2.48 9.08 8.10
C VAL A 82 -1.92 8.91 9.51
N GLY A 83 -0.61 9.00 9.69
CA GLY A 83 0.03 8.92 11.00
C GLY A 83 -0.55 9.91 12.01
N ARG A 84 -0.81 11.17 11.60
CA ARG A 84 -1.45 12.17 12.47
C ARG A 84 -2.90 11.83 12.79
N LEU A 85 -3.70 11.41 11.81
CA LEU A 85 -5.11 11.05 12.04
C LEU A 85 -5.24 9.90 13.05
N TYR A 86 -4.40 8.89 12.93
CA TYR A 86 -4.48 7.67 13.73
C TYR A 86 -3.58 7.67 14.98
N ALA A 87 -2.86 8.78 15.26
CA ALA A 87 -1.94 8.88 16.40
C ALA A 87 -2.61 8.53 17.74
N HIS A 88 -3.88 8.91 17.91
CA HIS A 88 -4.67 8.65 19.12
C HIS A 88 -4.84 7.15 19.42
N THR A 89 -4.67 6.27 18.44
CA THR A 89 -4.77 4.82 18.62
C THR A 89 -3.52 4.21 19.24
N GLY A 90 -2.36 4.88 19.13
CA GLY A 90 -1.05 4.33 19.47
C GLY A 90 -0.63 3.11 18.62
N LYS A 91 -1.38 2.76 17.57
CA LYS A 91 -1.14 1.57 16.75
C LYS A 91 -0.08 1.84 15.69
N ARG A 92 0.72 0.82 15.39
CA ARG A 92 1.70 0.88 14.30
C ARG A 92 0.99 1.08 12.97
N LEU A 93 1.54 1.95 12.13
CA LEU A 93 1.12 2.14 10.74
C LEU A 93 1.90 1.20 9.82
N VAL A 94 1.20 0.55 8.91
CA VAL A 94 1.75 -0.34 7.87
C VAL A 94 1.18 0.09 6.53
N VAL A 95 2.02 0.18 5.50
CA VAL A 95 1.55 0.38 4.13
C VAL A 95 1.26 -0.98 3.52
N GLY A 96 -0.03 -1.26 3.31
CA GLY A 96 -0.52 -2.55 2.83
C GLY A 96 -0.22 -2.79 1.35
N GLU A 97 -0.19 -1.72 0.56
CA GLU A 97 0.19 -1.76 -0.85
C GLU A 97 0.69 -0.39 -1.31
N THR A 98 1.67 -0.42 -2.22
CA THR A 98 2.10 0.73 -3.01
C THR A 98 2.93 0.27 -4.20
N GLY A 99 2.93 1.02 -5.30
CA GLY A 99 3.69 0.68 -6.49
C GLY A 99 3.59 1.76 -7.55
N TRP A 100 4.08 1.44 -8.74
CA TRP A 100 3.93 2.25 -9.95
C TRP A 100 3.87 1.33 -11.18
N PRO A 101 2.95 1.54 -12.13
CA PRO A 101 2.82 0.65 -13.28
C PRO A 101 3.94 0.86 -14.31
N SER A 102 4.42 -0.22 -14.92
CA SER A 102 5.45 -0.19 -15.97
C SER A 102 4.91 0.12 -17.37
N ALA A 103 3.59 0.03 -17.57
CA ALA A 103 2.92 0.30 -18.84
C ALA A 103 1.43 0.66 -18.63
N GLY A 104 0.77 1.04 -19.72
CA GLY A 104 -0.63 1.51 -19.72
C GLY A 104 -0.76 3.03 -19.84
N PRO A 105 -1.98 3.58 -19.78
CA PRO A 105 -2.22 5.00 -19.99
C PRO A 105 -1.78 5.86 -18.80
N ALA A 106 -1.38 7.10 -19.09
CA ALA A 106 -1.12 8.11 -18.07
C ALA A 106 -2.40 8.51 -17.31
N ASN A 107 -2.24 8.81 -16.02
CA ASN A 107 -3.28 9.40 -15.18
C ASN A 107 -2.84 10.81 -14.76
N GLY A 108 -3.18 11.82 -15.57
CA GLY A 108 -2.64 13.17 -15.38
C GLY A 108 -1.13 13.20 -15.56
N ALA A 109 -0.38 13.71 -14.57
CA ALA A 109 1.09 13.72 -14.62
C ALA A 109 1.73 12.38 -14.23
N ALA A 110 0.94 11.41 -13.76
CA ALA A 110 1.41 10.07 -13.44
C ALA A 110 1.53 9.24 -14.71
N VAL A 111 2.75 9.11 -15.24
CA VAL A 111 3.06 8.39 -16.48
C VAL A 111 3.62 6.99 -16.15
N PRO A 112 2.96 5.89 -16.54
CA PRO A 112 3.52 4.55 -16.46
C PRO A 112 4.79 4.41 -17.31
N GLY A 113 5.66 3.47 -16.95
CA GLY A 113 6.89 3.20 -17.71
C GLY A 113 7.91 2.44 -16.86
N GLY A 114 8.71 1.57 -17.46
CA GLY A 114 9.74 0.81 -16.74
C GLY A 114 10.70 1.72 -15.96
N GLU A 115 11.18 2.80 -16.59
CA GLU A 115 12.05 3.79 -15.92
C GLU A 115 11.35 4.51 -14.76
N ASN A 116 10.07 4.86 -14.93
CA ASN A 116 9.29 5.52 -13.88
C ASN A 116 8.97 4.56 -12.73
N GLN A 117 8.64 3.31 -13.03
CA GLN A 117 8.48 2.26 -12.02
C GLN A 117 9.77 2.07 -11.23
N LEU A 118 10.92 1.96 -11.90
CA LEU A 118 12.23 1.86 -11.26
C LEU A 118 12.55 3.09 -10.39
N HIS A 119 12.25 4.30 -10.89
CA HIS A 119 12.45 5.55 -10.15
C HIS A 119 11.64 5.55 -8.85
N TYR A 120 10.35 5.22 -8.94
CA TYR A 120 9.46 5.16 -7.78
C TYR A 120 9.94 4.13 -6.76
N LEU A 121 10.22 2.90 -7.19
CA LEU A 121 10.66 1.81 -6.32
C LEU A 121 11.97 2.15 -5.59
N ARG A 122 12.93 2.78 -6.27
CA ARG A 122 14.19 3.26 -5.67
C ARG A 122 13.94 4.33 -4.60
N GLY A 123 13.13 5.34 -4.92
CA GLY A 123 12.80 6.41 -3.98
C GLY A 123 12.06 5.88 -2.75
N LEU A 124 11.05 5.05 -2.98
CA LEU A 124 10.23 4.44 -1.93
C LEU A 124 11.08 3.56 -1.01
N SER A 125 11.93 2.68 -1.56
CA SER A 125 12.74 1.76 -0.76
C SER A 125 13.73 2.53 0.12
N ARG A 126 14.37 3.58 -0.40
CA ARG A 126 15.23 4.47 0.40
C ARG A 126 14.44 5.16 1.52
N TYR A 127 13.27 5.71 1.20
CA TYR A 127 12.44 6.38 2.19
C TYR A 127 11.98 5.41 3.29
N ALA A 128 11.45 4.25 2.91
CA ALA A 128 10.95 3.24 3.84
C ALA A 128 12.04 2.76 4.79
N LYS A 129 13.24 2.46 4.26
CA LYS A 129 14.40 2.06 5.06
C LYS A 129 14.84 3.16 6.02
N SER A 130 15.01 4.39 5.53
CA SER A 130 15.50 5.51 6.34
C SER A 130 14.54 5.92 7.47
N ASN A 131 13.24 5.64 7.31
CA ASN A 131 12.20 6.02 8.26
C ASN A 131 11.56 4.82 9.00
N GLY A 132 12.10 3.61 8.83
CA GLY A 132 11.58 2.40 9.49
C GLY A 132 10.12 2.04 9.13
N VAL A 133 9.67 2.41 7.93
CA VAL A 133 8.28 2.19 7.49
C VAL A 133 8.13 0.77 6.95
N SER A 134 7.13 0.05 7.46
CA SER A 134 6.73 -1.25 6.91
C SER A 134 5.87 -1.05 5.66
N VAL A 135 6.33 -1.59 4.53
CA VAL A 135 5.68 -1.43 3.22
C VAL A 135 5.64 -2.77 2.52
N PHE A 136 4.49 -3.12 1.96
CA PHE A 136 4.35 -4.18 0.97
C PHE A 136 4.31 -3.56 -0.43
N LEU A 137 5.20 -4.01 -1.30
CA LEU A 137 5.23 -3.58 -2.70
C LEU A 137 4.14 -4.31 -3.47
N PHE A 138 3.36 -3.55 -4.21
CA PHE A 138 2.38 -4.06 -5.15
C PHE A 138 2.97 -3.99 -6.56
N GLU A 139 3.26 -5.12 -7.19
CA GLU A 139 3.08 -6.51 -6.72
C GLU A 139 4.17 -7.41 -7.31
N MET A 140 4.19 -8.71 -6.97
CA MET A 140 5.29 -9.56 -7.42
C MET A 140 5.32 -9.73 -8.94
N PHE A 141 4.20 -10.06 -9.56
CA PHE A 141 4.11 -10.40 -10.98
C PHE A 141 3.09 -9.51 -11.70
N ASP A 142 3.31 -9.28 -12.99
CA ASP A 142 2.26 -8.74 -13.83
C ASP A 142 1.08 -9.71 -13.89
N GLU A 143 -0.13 -9.15 -13.87
CA GLU A 143 -1.38 -9.92 -13.85
C GLU A 143 -2.24 -9.58 -15.09
N PRO A 144 -1.96 -10.19 -16.27
CA PRO A 144 -2.61 -9.83 -17.54
C PRO A 144 -4.14 -9.85 -17.53
N TRP A 145 -4.73 -10.72 -16.71
CA TRP A 145 -6.18 -10.85 -16.57
C TRP A 145 -6.87 -9.57 -16.03
N LYS A 146 -6.13 -8.68 -15.34
CA LYS A 146 -6.65 -7.39 -14.85
C LYS A 146 -6.99 -6.41 -15.98
N SER A 147 -6.52 -6.65 -17.20
CA SER A 147 -6.82 -5.81 -18.38
C SER A 147 -8.32 -5.68 -18.67
N ALA A 148 -9.13 -6.66 -18.24
CA ALA A 148 -10.57 -6.63 -18.37
C ALA A 148 -11.26 -5.57 -17.50
N PHE A 149 -10.57 -5.05 -16.48
CA PHE A 149 -11.16 -4.17 -15.46
C PHE A 149 -10.40 -2.85 -15.31
N GLU A 150 -9.09 -2.85 -15.54
CA GLU A 150 -8.22 -1.71 -15.28
C GLU A 150 -7.13 -1.57 -16.34
N SER A 151 -7.00 -0.38 -16.92
CA SER A 151 -6.08 -0.13 -18.04
C SER A 151 -4.59 -0.22 -17.69
N VAL A 152 -4.22 0.05 -16.44
CA VAL A 152 -2.85 -0.16 -15.92
C VAL A 152 -2.73 -1.41 -15.05
N GLY A 153 -3.87 -2.05 -14.72
CA GLY A 153 -3.95 -3.21 -13.83
C GLY A 153 -2.98 -4.35 -14.16
N PRO A 154 -2.71 -4.66 -15.44
CA PRO A 154 -1.77 -5.73 -15.81
C PRO A 154 -0.30 -5.49 -15.47
N HIS A 155 0.11 -4.26 -15.13
CA HIS A 155 1.51 -3.84 -15.30
C HIS A 155 2.21 -3.39 -14.01
N TRP A 156 1.78 -3.85 -12.83
CA TRP A 156 2.35 -3.45 -11.53
C TRP A 156 3.50 -4.35 -11.05
N GLY A 157 3.71 -5.50 -11.69
CA GLY A 157 4.68 -6.50 -11.27
C GLY A 157 6.11 -5.98 -11.19
N LEU A 158 6.88 -6.52 -10.25
CA LEU A 158 8.35 -6.45 -10.23
C LEU A 158 8.97 -7.45 -11.22
N PHE A 159 8.21 -8.50 -11.53
CA PHE A 159 8.44 -9.50 -12.57
C PHE A 159 7.31 -9.41 -13.60
N ASP A 160 7.55 -9.85 -14.83
CA ASP A 160 6.50 -9.99 -15.83
C ASP A 160 5.59 -11.21 -15.53
N GLY A 161 4.58 -11.43 -16.39
CA GLY A 161 3.60 -12.51 -16.22
C GLY A 161 4.19 -13.92 -16.38
N ASP A 162 5.38 -14.03 -16.96
CA ASP A 162 6.12 -15.29 -17.12
C ASP A 162 7.13 -15.51 -15.98
N GLY A 163 7.24 -14.55 -15.04
CA GLY A 163 8.12 -14.61 -13.89
C GLY A 163 9.56 -14.16 -14.18
N TRP A 164 9.81 -13.46 -15.29
CA TRP A 164 11.11 -12.84 -15.55
C TRP A 164 11.22 -11.49 -14.85
N PRO A 165 12.37 -11.17 -14.24
CA PRO A 165 12.55 -9.91 -13.54
C PRO A 165 12.53 -8.74 -14.54
N LYS A 166 11.76 -7.69 -14.23
CA LYS A 166 11.72 -6.48 -15.07
C LYS A 166 12.93 -5.58 -14.93
N PHE A 167 13.70 -5.76 -13.85
CA PHE A 167 14.86 -4.94 -13.53
C PHE A 167 16.07 -5.84 -13.25
N SER A 168 17.25 -5.41 -13.66
CA SER A 168 18.48 -6.11 -13.32
C SER A 168 18.89 -5.82 -11.86
N PRO A 169 19.57 -6.78 -11.19
CA PRO A 169 20.14 -6.54 -9.87
C PRO A 169 21.25 -5.45 -9.90
N PRO A 170 21.54 -4.77 -8.78
CA PRO A 170 20.90 -4.95 -7.47
C PRO A 170 19.45 -4.42 -7.48
N PHE A 171 18.52 -5.24 -6.95
CA PHE A 171 17.12 -4.86 -6.93
C PHE A 171 16.92 -3.69 -5.96
N PRO A 172 16.21 -2.63 -6.36
CA PRO A 172 16.09 -1.41 -5.56
C PRO A 172 15.35 -1.60 -4.24
N TRP A 173 14.55 -2.68 -4.13
CA TRP A 173 13.84 -3.09 -2.91
C TRP A 173 14.61 -4.12 -2.07
N ALA A 174 15.75 -4.62 -2.55
CA ALA A 174 16.56 -5.63 -1.89
C ALA A 174 18.00 -5.16 -1.58
N SER A 175 18.37 -3.92 -1.92
CA SER A 175 19.71 -3.40 -1.64
C SER A 175 19.91 -3.09 -0.16
N ASP A 176 21.04 -3.57 0.38
CA ASP A 176 21.47 -3.54 1.79
C ASP A 176 21.36 -2.20 2.50
#